data_AF-A0A1R1PPU3-F1
#
_entry.id   AF-A0A1R1PPU3-F1
#
_cell.length_a   1.000
_cell.length_b   1.000
_cell.length_c   1.000
_cell.angle_alpha   90.00
_cell.angle_beta   90.00
_cell.angle_gamma   90.00
#
_symmetry.space_group_name_H-M   'P 1'
#
loop_
_entity.id
_entity.type
_entity.pdbx_description
1 polymer ?
#
loop_
_entity_poly.entity_id
_entity_poly.type
_entity_poly.pdbx_seq_one_letter_code
_entity_poly.pdbx_strand_id
1 'polypeptide(L)'
;MSFITPFLKATAASKITYIAPQFYSLNVAIRRFTSNTSSNTSSNVNPTEPPREKSYILKGMPLKGLNYSSKGEELIALDDSEYPEWLWTLLQSKKASEMTANDISESDSSDPRTARLLLKAQNKAGIKKANFLKKKKK
;
A
#
# COMPACT_ATOMS: atom_id res chain seq x y z
N MET A 1 -66.97 18.23 -18.55
CA MET A 1 -66.19 17.30 -19.39
C MET A 1 -65.65 18.07 -20.58
N SER A 2 -64.36 18.41 -20.60
CA SER A 2 -63.68 18.93 -21.79
C SER A 2 -62.21 18.52 -21.76
N PHE A 3 -61.70 18.14 -22.92
CA PHE A 3 -60.51 17.35 -23.16
C PHE A 3 -59.21 18.17 -23.25
N ILE A 4 -58.13 17.42 -23.11
CA ILE A 4 -56.69 17.68 -23.14
C ILE A 4 -56.20 18.48 -24.38
N THR A 5 -55.25 19.40 -24.17
CA THR A 5 -54.05 19.51 -25.05
C THR A 5 -52.81 19.88 -24.21
N PRO A 6 -51.65 19.22 -24.40
CA PRO A 6 -50.37 19.65 -23.83
C PRO A 6 -49.67 20.65 -24.76
N PHE A 7 -49.23 21.79 -24.22
CA PHE A 7 -48.42 22.75 -24.97
C PHE A 7 -46.96 22.31 -25.06
N LEU A 8 -46.38 22.61 -26.23
CA LEU A 8 -45.13 22.12 -26.78
C LEU A 8 -43.87 22.39 -25.93
N LYS A 9 -42.98 21.41 -26.04
CA LYS A 9 -41.60 21.33 -25.58
C LYS A 9 -40.73 22.46 -26.16
N ALA A 10 -40.13 23.28 -25.30
CA ALA A 10 -39.03 24.16 -25.68
C ALA A 10 -37.70 23.49 -25.31
N THR A 11 -37.06 22.86 -26.30
CA THR A 11 -35.67 22.39 -26.18
C THR A 11 -34.76 23.56 -26.53
N ALA A 12 -34.15 24.19 -25.52
CA ALA A 12 -33.04 25.11 -25.76
C ALA A 12 -31.82 24.31 -26.23
N ALA A 13 -31.39 24.53 -27.47
CA ALA A 13 -30.17 23.95 -28.01
C ALA A 13 -28.96 24.54 -27.26
N SER A 14 -28.44 23.80 -26.28
CA SER A 14 -27.15 24.09 -25.68
C SER A 14 -26.07 23.89 -26.75
N LYS A 15 -25.45 24.98 -27.19
CA LYS A 15 -24.26 24.92 -28.03
C LYS A 15 -23.19 24.14 -27.26
N ILE A 16 -22.86 22.95 -27.76
CA ILE A 16 -21.73 22.18 -27.26
C ILE A 16 -20.48 22.95 -27.66
N THR A 17 -20.00 23.84 -26.80
CA THR A 17 -18.66 24.40 -26.93
C THR A 17 -17.70 23.27 -26.65
N TYR A 18 -16.99 22.83 -27.69
CA TYR A 18 -15.89 21.88 -27.60
C TYR A 18 -14.76 22.53 -26.78
N ILE A 19 -14.71 22.19 -25.49
CA ILE A 19 -13.58 22.52 -24.63
C ILE A 19 -12.48 21.54 -25.01
N ALA A 20 -11.47 22.04 -25.74
CA ALA A 20 -10.27 21.26 -26.03
C ALA A 20 -9.70 20.73 -24.72
N PRO A 21 -9.39 19.41 -24.59
CA PRO A 21 -8.72 18.90 -23.43
C PRO A 21 -7.33 19.54 -23.39
N GLN A 22 -7.13 20.50 -22.48
CA GLN A 22 -5.81 20.94 -22.11
C GLN A 22 -5.13 19.71 -21.49
N PHE A 23 -4.27 19.05 -22.26
CA PHE A 23 -3.42 17.98 -21.76
C PHE A 23 -2.44 18.60 -20.78
N TYR A 24 -2.85 18.69 -19.50
CA TYR A 24 -1.93 18.95 -18.43
C TYR A 24 -0.93 17.80 -18.44
N SER A 25 0.29 18.06 -18.91
CA SER A 25 1.40 17.14 -18.73
C SER A 25 1.62 17.01 -17.23
N LEU A 26 1.11 15.93 -16.64
CA LEU A 26 1.52 15.54 -15.30
C LEU A 26 3.01 15.23 -15.42
N ASN A 27 3.85 16.09 -14.85
CA ASN A 27 5.23 15.77 -14.57
C ASN A 27 5.20 14.62 -13.56
N VAL A 28 5.09 13.39 -14.07
CA VAL A 28 5.24 12.18 -13.25
C VAL A 28 6.71 12.14 -12.88
N ALA A 29 7.02 12.62 -11.68
CA ALA A 29 8.31 12.40 -11.06
C ALA A 29 8.47 10.88 -10.89
N ILE A 30 9.19 10.25 -11.83
CA ILE A 30 9.63 8.87 -11.69
C ILE A 30 10.58 8.86 -10.49
N ARG A 31 10.08 8.40 -9.33
CA ARG A 31 10.91 8.14 -8.16
C ARG A 31 11.83 6.97 -8.52
N ARG A 32 13.02 7.29 -9.02
CA ARG A 32 14.10 6.31 -9.15
C ARG A 32 14.56 5.99 -7.73
N PHE A 33 14.32 4.76 -7.28
CA PHE A 33 14.98 4.25 -6.08
C PHE A 33 16.43 3.97 -6.45
N THR A 34 17.30 4.97 -6.32
CA THR A 34 18.74 4.73 -6.22
C THR A 34 19.01 4.31 -4.78
N SER A 35 19.45 3.07 -4.57
CA SER A 35 19.93 2.61 -3.27
C SER A 35 21.19 3.39 -2.90
N ASN A 36 21.04 4.52 -2.22
CA ASN A 36 22.16 5.20 -1.60
C ASN A 36 22.51 4.43 -0.32
N THR A 37 23.42 3.47 -0.43
CA THR A 37 24.09 2.88 0.74
C THR A 37 24.99 3.95 1.34
N SER A 38 24.37 4.85 2.10
CA SER A 38 25.08 5.79 2.96
C SER A 38 25.59 4.95 4.13
N SER A 39 26.87 4.56 4.08
CA SER A 39 27.54 3.91 5.20
C SER A 39 27.65 4.93 6.35
N ASN A 40 26.61 5.02 7.16
CA ASN A 40 26.69 5.66 8.47
C ASN A 40 27.56 4.76 9.35
N THR A 41 28.86 5.02 9.35
CA THR A 41 29.79 4.54 10.38
C THR A 41 29.52 5.35 11.64
N SER A 42 28.43 5.03 12.34
CA SER A 42 28.19 5.53 13.69
C SER A 42 28.70 4.47 14.66
N SER A 43 29.97 4.60 15.03
CA SER A 43 30.52 3.95 16.20
C SER A 43 29.84 4.52 17.45
N ASN A 44 28.80 3.86 17.97
CA ASN A 44 28.42 4.05 19.36
C ASN A 44 27.82 2.77 19.96
N VAL A 45 28.31 2.48 21.14
CA VAL A 45 28.20 1.28 21.96
C VAL A 45 26.75 1.08 22.45
N ASN A 46 26.28 -0.16 22.37
CA ASN A 46 25.17 -0.82 23.07
C ASN A 46 24.06 0.05 23.69
N PRO A 47 22.80 -0.26 23.34
CA PRO A 47 21.90 -0.76 24.37
C PRO A 47 21.27 -2.08 23.94
N THR A 48 21.41 -3.09 24.80
CA THR A 48 20.79 -4.42 24.80
C THR A 48 19.59 -4.54 23.84
N GLU A 49 19.87 -4.89 22.58
CA GLU A 49 18.82 -5.27 21.65
C GLU A 49 18.23 -6.60 22.12
N PRO A 50 16.89 -6.77 22.05
CA PRO A 50 16.28 -8.06 22.36
C PRO A 50 16.95 -9.14 21.49
N PRO A 51 17.18 -10.36 22.00
CA PRO A 51 17.84 -11.41 21.25
C PRO A 51 17.19 -11.56 19.86
N ARG A 52 17.96 -11.24 18.82
CA ARG A 52 17.47 -11.36 17.43
C ARG A 52 17.01 -12.78 17.19
N GLU A 53 15.83 -12.93 16.61
CA GLU A 53 15.32 -14.24 16.21
C GLU A 53 16.29 -14.81 15.18
N LYS A 54 16.86 -15.98 15.50
CA LYS A 54 17.86 -16.63 14.63
C LYS A 54 17.22 -16.99 13.30
N SER A 55 17.95 -16.81 12.21
CA SER A 55 17.49 -17.29 10.92
C SER A 55 17.39 -18.82 10.91
N TYR A 56 16.45 -19.33 10.12
CA TYR A 56 16.25 -20.77 9.98
C TYR A 56 17.28 -21.42 9.03
N ILE A 57 17.86 -20.62 8.12
CA ILE A 57 18.78 -21.09 7.08
C ILE A 57 20.19 -20.65 7.46
N LEU A 58 21.10 -21.61 7.59
CA LEU A 58 22.49 -21.32 7.95
C LEU A 58 23.27 -20.78 6.74
N LYS A 59 24.34 -20.03 7.03
CA LYS A 59 25.32 -19.58 6.04
C LYS A 59 25.82 -20.75 5.18
N GLY A 60 25.93 -20.53 3.88
CA GLY A 60 26.45 -21.51 2.94
C GLY A 60 25.41 -22.52 2.43
N MET A 61 24.16 -22.47 2.92
CA MET A 61 23.10 -23.36 2.43
C MET A 61 22.55 -22.89 1.07
N PRO A 62 22.35 -23.80 0.10
CA PRO A 62 21.75 -23.47 -1.18
C PRO A 62 20.25 -23.18 -1.05
N LEU A 63 19.81 -22.06 -1.62
CA LEU A 63 18.43 -21.59 -1.67
C LEU A 63 17.71 -22.23 -2.86
N LYS A 64 17.13 -23.41 -2.61
CA LYS A 64 16.40 -24.18 -3.63
C LYS A 64 15.17 -23.43 -4.14
N GLY A 65 14.92 -23.52 -5.45
CA GLY A 65 13.72 -22.97 -6.09
C GLY A 65 13.70 -21.46 -6.30
N LEU A 66 14.79 -20.76 -5.96
CA LEU A 66 14.89 -19.31 -6.18
C LEU A 66 15.42 -18.97 -7.59
N ASN A 67 16.32 -19.79 -8.11
CA ASN A 67 16.84 -19.63 -9.46
C ASN A 67 15.81 -20.13 -10.49
N TYR A 68 15.39 -19.24 -11.38
CA TYR A 68 14.47 -19.54 -12.48
C TYR A 68 15.18 -19.82 -13.81
N SER A 69 16.48 -19.56 -13.89
CA SER A 69 17.28 -19.74 -15.11
C SER A 69 18.01 -21.09 -15.06
N SER A 70 17.83 -21.90 -16.10
CA SER A 70 18.44 -23.25 -16.18
C SER A 70 19.96 -23.28 -16.21
N LYS A 71 20.62 -22.15 -16.53
CA LYS A 71 22.08 -21.99 -16.53
C LYS A 71 22.59 -21.11 -15.37
N GLY A 72 21.70 -20.69 -14.47
CA GLY A 72 22.10 -19.87 -13.33
C GLY A 72 22.79 -20.73 -12.27
N GLU A 73 23.74 -20.14 -11.56
CA GLU A 73 24.34 -20.75 -10.37
C GLU A 73 23.31 -20.87 -9.24
N GLU A 74 23.51 -21.83 -8.34
CA GLU A 74 22.67 -21.96 -7.15
C GLU A 74 22.95 -20.80 -6.20
N LEU A 75 21.90 -20.10 -5.77
CA LEU A 75 22.03 -18.98 -4.82
C LEU A 75 22.33 -19.54 -3.43
N ILE A 76 23.39 -19.05 -2.80
CA ILE A 76 23.85 -19.50 -1.49
C ILE A 76 23.49 -18.45 -0.43
N ALA A 77 23.00 -18.89 0.73
CA ALA A 77 22.71 -18.03 1.86
C ALA A 77 23.99 -17.43 2.47
N LEU A 78 23.96 -16.12 2.74
CA LEU A 78 25.02 -15.39 3.43
C LEU A 78 24.82 -15.46 4.95
N ASP A 79 25.71 -14.83 5.71
CA ASP A 79 25.55 -14.70 7.17
C ASP A 79 24.43 -13.69 7.52
N ASP A 80 23.80 -13.85 8.68
CA ASP A 80 22.68 -13.01 9.13
C ASP A 80 23.07 -11.53 9.25
N SER A 81 24.34 -11.26 9.54
CA SER A 81 24.92 -9.92 9.68
C SER A 81 25.19 -9.22 8.35
N GLU A 82 25.29 -9.98 7.25
CA GLU A 82 25.53 -9.42 5.92
C GLU A 82 24.23 -8.91 5.29
N TYR A 83 23.08 -9.38 5.77
CA TYR A 83 21.78 -8.90 5.34
C TYR A 83 21.45 -7.55 6.00
N PRO A 84 20.81 -6.63 5.26
CA PRO A 84 20.39 -5.35 5.82
C PRO A 84 19.40 -5.50 7.00
N GLU A 85 19.49 -4.59 7.97
CA GLU A 85 18.68 -4.62 9.21
C GLU A 85 17.16 -4.63 8.97
N TRP A 86 16.69 -4.00 7.88
CA TRP A 86 15.26 -3.93 7.58
C TRP A 86 14.61 -5.30 7.37
N LEU A 87 15.36 -6.32 6.94
CA LEU A 87 14.86 -7.68 6.73
C LEU A 87 14.24 -8.26 8.00
N TRP A 88 14.88 -8.03 9.13
CA TRP A 88 14.50 -8.58 10.43
C TRP A 88 13.29 -7.87 11.04
N THR A 89 13.08 -6.59 10.68
CA THR A 89 11.93 -5.80 11.14
C THR A 89 10.61 -6.14 10.42
N LEU A 90 10.64 -6.87 9.30
CA LEU A 90 9.45 -7.14 8.49
C LEU A 90 8.38 -7.93 9.23
N LEU A 91 8.78 -8.94 10.00
CA LEU A 91 7.87 -9.82 10.75
C LEU A 91 7.14 -9.10 11.88
N GLN A 92 7.77 -8.06 12.44
CA GLN A 92 7.19 -7.24 13.51
C GLN A 92 5.97 -6.44 13.02
N SER A 93 5.89 -6.15 11.71
CA SER A 93 4.85 -5.32 11.11
C SER A 93 3.53 -6.04 10.82
N LYS A 94 3.40 -7.34 11.10
CA LYS A 94 2.18 -8.12 10.78
C LYS A 94 0.92 -7.59 11.48
N LYS A 95 1.06 -6.80 12.55
CA LYS A 95 -0.07 -6.09 13.17
C LYS A 95 -0.61 -4.94 12.31
N ALA A 96 0.18 -4.37 11.38
CA ALA A 96 -0.24 -3.20 10.60
C ALA A 96 -1.37 -3.50 9.59
N SER A 97 -1.46 -4.74 9.07
CA SER A 97 -2.60 -5.14 8.22
C SER A 97 -3.89 -5.40 9.00
N GLU A 98 -3.76 -5.62 10.31
CA GLU A 98 -4.85 -5.84 11.25
C GLU A 98 -5.18 -4.60 12.08
N MET A 99 -4.37 -3.54 12.00
CA MET A 99 -4.65 -2.24 12.61
C MET A 99 -6.06 -1.81 12.23
N THR A 100 -6.94 -1.91 13.21
CA THR A 100 -8.30 -1.45 13.12
C THR A 100 -8.30 0.06 13.30
N ALA A 101 -9.39 0.72 12.94
CA ALA A 101 -9.52 2.16 13.19
C ALA A 101 -9.36 2.53 14.69
N ASN A 102 -9.44 1.56 15.59
CA ASN A 102 -9.24 1.75 17.03
C ASN A 102 -7.76 1.74 17.46
N ASP A 103 -6.84 1.24 16.61
CA ASP A 103 -5.42 1.11 16.92
C ASP A 103 -4.61 2.35 16.46
N ILE A 104 -5.23 3.25 15.71
CA ILE A 104 -4.62 4.48 15.20
C ILE A 104 -5.11 5.62 16.09
N SER A 105 -4.21 6.22 16.86
CA SER A 105 -4.56 7.32 17.76
C SER A 105 -4.85 8.60 16.96
N GLU A 106 -5.69 9.49 17.47
CA GLU A 106 -5.98 10.80 16.84
C GLU A 106 -4.70 11.61 16.57
N SER A 107 -3.65 11.40 17.38
CA SER A 107 -2.34 12.05 17.24
C SER A 107 -1.57 11.63 15.97
N ASP A 108 -1.87 10.44 15.45
CA ASP A 108 -1.24 9.90 14.25
C ASP A 108 -1.90 10.40 12.96
N SER A 109 -3.04 11.08 13.04
CA SER A 109 -3.85 11.53 11.88
C SER A 109 -3.14 12.52 10.94
N SER A 110 -2.04 13.13 11.40
CA SER A 110 -1.24 14.04 10.56
C SER A 110 -0.35 13.32 9.54
N ASP A 111 -0.01 12.04 9.76
CA ASP A 111 0.80 11.27 8.80
C ASP A 111 -0.08 10.85 7.58
N PRO A 112 0.32 11.16 6.34
CA PRO A 112 -0.43 10.72 5.16
C PRO A 112 -0.61 9.19 5.06
N ARG A 113 0.28 8.40 5.67
CA ARG A 113 0.17 6.93 5.67
C ARG A 113 -0.97 6.45 6.57
N THR A 114 -1.11 7.01 7.76
CA THR A 114 -2.14 6.65 8.75
C THR A 114 -3.52 7.10 8.26
N ALA A 115 -3.61 8.31 7.69
CA ALA A 115 -4.83 8.82 7.04
C ALA A 115 -5.32 7.88 5.93
N ARG A 116 -4.41 7.39 5.08
CA ARG A 116 -4.75 6.42 4.02
C ARG A 116 -5.24 5.08 4.59
N LEU A 117 -4.65 4.61 5.68
CA LEU A 117 -5.05 3.36 6.33
C LEU A 117 -6.44 3.48 6.98
N LEU A 118 -6.71 4.58 7.68
CA LEU A 118 -8.03 4.89 8.26
C LEU A 118 -9.12 4.90 7.19
N LEU A 119 -8.89 5.60 6.08
CA LEU A 119 -9.85 5.66 4.98
C LEU A 119 -10.13 4.26 4.39
N LYS A 120 -9.09 3.43 4.21
CA LYS A 120 -9.25 2.05 3.78
C LYS A 120 -10.06 1.21 4.77
N ALA A 121 -9.82 1.38 6.07
CA ALA A 121 -10.53 0.67 7.12
C ALA A 121 -12.03 1.04 7.14
N GLN A 122 -12.34 2.34 7.05
CA GLN A 122 -13.71 2.86 6.97
C GLN A 122 -14.43 2.33 5.72
N ASN A 123 -13.78 2.39 4.55
CA ASN A 123 -14.34 1.86 3.30
C ASN A 123 -14.62 0.35 3.40
N LYS A 124 -13.68 -0.43 3.94
CA LYS A 124 -13.86 -1.87 4.16
C LYS A 124 -15.03 -2.16 5.10
N ALA A 125 -15.19 -1.39 6.18
CA ALA A 125 -16.31 -1.53 7.11
C ALA A 125 -17.66 -1.19 6.45
N GLY A 126 -17.71 -0.11 5.66
CA GLY A 126 -18.91 0.28 4.91
C GLY A 126 -19.34 -0.80 3.91
N ILE A 127 -18.40 -1.31 3.12
CA ILE A 127 -18.67 -2.38 2.14
C ILE A 127 -19.17 -3.65 2.83
N LYS A 128 -18.53 -4.07 3.94
CA LYS A 128 -18.97 -5.24 4.72
C LYS A 128 -20.39 -5.07 5.26
N LYS A 129 -20.72 -3.92 5.85
CA LYS A 129 -22.06 -3.62 6.37
C LYS A 129 -23.12 -3.63 5.26
N ALA A 130 -22.83 -3.00 4.12
CA ALA A 130 -23.75 -2.98 2.97
C ALA A 130 -24.00 -4.39 2.41
N ASN A 131 -22.93 -5.17 2.22
CA ASN A 131 -23.04 -6.57 1.75
C ASN A 131 -23.83 -7.44 2.74
N PHE A 132 -23.64 -7.24 4.05
CA PHE A 132 -24.39 -7.94 5.08
C PHE A 132 -25.89 -7.62 5.02
N LEU A 133 -26.26 -6.33 4.93
CA LEU A 133 -27.66 -5.91 4.81
C LEU A 133 -28.32 -6.41 3.52
N LYS A 134 -27.59 -6.42 2.41
CA LYS A 134 -28.07 -6.98 1.14
C LYS A 134 -28.33 -8.48 1.24
N LYS A 135 -27.50 -9.23 1.97
CA LYS A 135 -27.67 -10.67 2.18
C LYS A 135 -28.88 -10.99 3.06
N LYS A 136 -29.16 -10.20 4.10
CA LYS A 136 -30.31 -10.40 5.01
C LYS A 136 -31.67 -9.99 4.44
N LYS A 137 -31.70 -9.23 3.35
CA LYS A 137 -32.94 -8.80 2.68
C LYS A 137 -33.50 -9.82 1.66
N LYS A 138 -32.83 -10.97 1.49
CA LYS A 138 -33.37 -12.14 0.80
C LYS A 138 -33.94 -13.11 1.82
#